data_AF-A0A0D7X5S5-F1
#
_entry.id   AF-A0A0D7X5S5-F1
#
_cell.length_a   1.000
_cell.length_b   1.000
_cell.length_c   1.000
_cell.angle_alpha   90.00
_cell.angle_beta   90.00
_cell.angle_gamma   90.00
#
_symmetry.space_group_name_H-M   'P 1'
#
loop_
_entity.id
_entity.type
_entity.pdbx_description
1 polymer ?
#
loop_
_entity_poly.entity_id
_entity_poly.type
_entity_poly.pdbx_seq_one_letter_code
_entity_poly.pdbx_strand_id
1 'polypeptide(L)'
;MSKMPIWFKIIWMIPILINIAAFIWFILGSTGGFQRGHDILGTAALVLFGVPSVIIVLISLTYIWQGWAPFSGIKYVVSAILMASLLFFSYYLVDGTPTRGWLYDNVDSDPVRLTSDQKYEYRIDLINPFQRNSREQLHLKNISTGEEKNIAISIRKENEGYSGGGSEDWAWGILKPTNVPNQYELSTLDEHNNGRYGMDPRVFLIDVEAGTAQILK
;
A
#
# COMPACT_ATOMS: atom_id res chain seq x y z
N MET A 1 30.94 -16.16 39.10
CA MET A 1 29.96 -15.51 38.22
C MET A 1 28.89 -16.56 37.90
N SER A 2 27.67 -16.41 38.43
CA SER A 2 26.62 -17.40 38.18
C SER A 2 26.08 -17.22 36.75
N LYS A 3 26.15 -18.27 35.93
CA LYS A 3 25.75 -18.21 34.53
C LYS A 3 24.22 -18.17 34.44
N MET A 4 23.70 -17.36 33.54
CA MET A 4 22.26 -17.30 33.26
C MET A 4 21.75 -18.70 32.88
N PRO A 5 20.63 -19.17 33.47
CA PRO A 5 20.02 -20.43 33.07
C PRO A 5 19.66 -20.43 31.59
N ILE A 6 19.96 -21.52 30.90
CA ILE A 6 19.74 -21.65 29.44
C ILE A 6 18.26 -21.43 29.09
N TRP A 7 17.34 -21.99 29.87
CA TRP A 7 15.90 -21.82 29.65
C TRP A 7 15.46 -20.35 29.69
N PHE A 8 16.01 -19.57 30.63
CA PHE A 8 15.68 -18.16 30.77
C PHE A 8 16.22 -17.34 29.60
N LYS A 9 17.43 -17.66 29.15
CA LYS A 9 18.00 -17.09 27.93
C LYS A 9 17.12 -17.36 26.72
N ILE A 10 16.61 -18.59 26.55
CA ILE A 10 15.72 -18.95 25.46
C ILE A 10 14.43 -18.12 25.51
N ILE A 11 13.79 -18.03 26.68
CA ILE A 11 12.56 -17.25 26.86
C ILE A 11 12.78 -15.77 26.50
N TRP A 12 13.90 -15.17 26.92
CA TRP A 12 14.21 -13.76 26.61
C TRP A 12 14.61 -13.56 25.13
N MET A 13 15.19 -14.57 24.48
CA MET A 13 15.52 -14.47 23.06
C MET A 13 14.28 -14.39 22.17
N ILE A 14 13.17 -15.02 22.54
CA ILE A 14 11.92 -15.00 21.76
C ILE A 14 11.41 -13.58 21.48
N PRO A 15 11.14 -12.71 22.48
CA PRO A 15 10.67 -11.35 22.23
C PRO A 15 11.69 -10.49 21.48
N ILE A 16 12.99 -10.75 21.61
CA ILE A 16 14.02 -10.07 20.81
C ILE A 16 13.84 -10.41 19.32
N LEU A 17 13.70 -11.70 18.98
CA LEU A 17 13.50 -12.14 17.60
C LEU A 17 12.19 -11.59 17.01
N ILE A 18 11.11 -11.62 17.79
CA ILE A 18 9.82 -11.03 17.39
C ILE A 18 9.99 -9.53 17.10
N ASN A 19 10.70 -8.79 17.96
CA ASN A 19 10.92 -7.36 17.78
C ASN A 19 11.74 -7.04 16.53
N ILE A 20 12.81 -7.81 16.28
CA ILE A 20 13.61 -7.66 15.06
C ILE A 20 12.76 -7.94 13.82
N ALA A 21 11.96 -9.01 13.83
CA ALA A 21 11.06 -9.34 12.72
C ALA A 21 10.01 -8.25 12.47
N ALA A 22 9.39 -7.74 13.54
CA ALA A 22 8.43 -6.63 13.49
C ALA A 22 9.08 -5.34 12.94
N PHE A 23 10.32 -5.05 13.35
CA PHE A 23 11.05 -3.88 12.86
C PHE A 23 11.37 -4.01 11.35
N ILE A 24 11.85 -5.17 10.89
CA ILE A 24 12.09 -5.42 9.47
C ILE A 24 10.79 -5.30 8.67
N TRP A 25 9.71 -5.91 9.15
CA TRP A 25 8.37 -5.81 8.56
C TRP A 25 7.93 -4.35 8.41
N PHE A 26 8.12 -3.56 9.46
CA PHE A 26 7.79 -2.14 9.46
C PHE A 26 8.60 -1.33 8.44
N ILE A 27 9.91 -1.57 8.32
CA ILE A 27 10.75 -0.90 7.31
C ILE A 27 10.28 -1.26 5.89
N LEU A 28 9.95 -2.53 5.65
CA LEU A 28 9.44 -2.96 4.35
C LEU A 28 8.10 -2.29 4.02
N GLY A 29 7.13 -2.30 4.93
CA GLY A 29 5.82 -1.71 4.65
C GLY A 29 5.81 -0.18 4.65
N SER A 30 6.57 0.48 5.53
CA SER A 30 6.68 1.96 5.54
C SER A 30 7.34 2.53 4.28
N THR A 31 8.16 1.75 3.60
CA THR A 31 8.73 2.10 2.29
C THR A 31 7.88 1.59 1.12
N GLY A 32 6.75 0.90 1.39
CA GLY A 32 5.93 0.24 0.38
C GLY A 32 6.75 -0.75 -0.44
N GLY A 33 7.66 -1.51 0.19
CA GLY A 33 8.62 -2.37 -0.49
C GLY A 33 9.60 -1.59 -1.38
N PHE A 34 10.04 -0.42 -0.92
CA PHE A 34 10.86 0.54 -1.68
C PHE A 34 10.19 1.11 -2.94
N GLN A 35 8.85 1.02 -3.04
CA GLN A 35 8.08 1.60 -4.13
C GLN A 35 7.65 3.05 -3.85
N ARG A 36 7.72 3.52 -2.59
CA ARG A 36 7.32 4.88 -2.18
C ARG A 36 8.47 5.62 -1.48
N GLY A 37 8.46 6.95 -1.57
CA GLY A 37 9.32 7.82 -0.75
C GLY A 37 8.92 7.81 0.73
N HIS A 38 9.74 8.43 1.58
CA HIS A 38 9.52 8.47 3.03
C HIS A 38 8.17 9.11 3.38
N ASP A 39 7.32 8.35 4.07
CA ASP A 39 6.05 8.84 4.62
C ASP A 39 6.29 9.53 5.99
N ILE A 40 5.60 10.64 6.24
CA ILE A 40 5.63 11.35 7.54
C ILE A 40 5.12 10.44 8.65
N LEU A 41 4.03 9.68 8.40
CA LEU A 41 3.44 8.80 9.40
C LEU A 41 4.39 7.64 9.73
N GLY A 42 5.01 7.05 8.70
CA GLY A 42 6.03 6.02 8.86
C GLY A 42 7.27 6.56 9.60
N THR A 43 7.69 7.79 9.31
CA THR A 43 8.82 8.42 10.01
C THR A 43 8.52 8.65 11.49
N ALA A 44 7.30 9.13 11.82
CA ALA A 44 6.89 9.32 13.20
C ALA A 44 6.86 8.00 13.98
N ALA A 45 6.28 6.94 13.39
CA ALA A 45 6.26 5.61 14.00
C ALA A 45 7.67 5.01 14.16
N LEU A 46 8.56 5.22 13.20
CA LEU A 46 9.97 4.80 13.29
C LEU A 46 10.68 5.46 14.48
N VAL A 47 10.48 6.77 14.67
CA VAL A 47 11.11 7.53 15.75
C VAL A 47 10.50 7.17 17.12
N LEU A 48 9.17 7.05 17.20
CA LEU A 48 8.47 6.82 18.47
C LEU A 48 8.55 5.36 18.95
N PHE A 49 8.56 4.39 18.02
CA PHE A 49 8.52 2.98 18.37
C PHE A 49 9.76 2.22 17.89
N GLY A 50 10.26 2.49 16.69
CA GLY A 50 11.41 1.78 16.13
C GLY A 50 12.74 2.09 16.80
N VAL A 51 13.07 3.36 17.01
CA VAL A 51 14.33 3.75 17.67
C VAL A 51 14.39 3.23 19.12
N PRO A 52 13.35 3.43 19.96
CA PRO A 52 13.32 2.83 21.29
C PRO A 52 13.40 1.30 21.28
N SER A 53 12.75 0.63 20.32
CA SER A 53 12.79 -0.84 20.26
C SER A 53 14.20 -1.36 19.99
N VAL A 54 14.94 -0.74 19.05
CA VAL A 54 16.34 -1.09 18.76
C VAL A 54 17.22 -0.90 20.00
N ILE A 55 17.06 0.21 20.73
CA ILE A 55 17.80 0.46 21.97
C ILE A 55 17.54 -0.66 22.99
N ILE A 56 16.28 -1.06 23.18
CA ILE A 56 15.92 -2.12 24.12
C ILE A 56 16.46 -3.48 23.69
N VAL A 57 16.49 -3.78 22.38
CA VAL A 57 17.15 -4.97 21.85
C VAL A 57 18.64 -4.98 22.20
N LEU A 58 19.36 -3.87 21.99
CA LEU A 58 20.78 -3.77 22.30
C LEU A 58 21.06 -3.93 23.80
N ILE A 59 20.24 -3.31 24.66
CA ILE A 59 20.32 -3.47 26.12
C ILE A 59 20.09 -4.95 26.51
N SER A 60 19.06 -5.57 25.94
CA SER A 60 18.69 -6.96 26.25
C SER A 60 19.79 -7.95 25.82
N LEU A 61 20.35 -7.77 24.61
CA LEU A 61 21.46 -8.59 24.12
C LEU A 61 22.71 -8.40 24.98
N THR A 62 23.00 -7.18 25.42
CA THR A 62 24.13 -6.89 26.32
C THR A 62 23.98 -7.62 27.65
N TYR A 63 22.79 -7.60 28.26
CA TYR A 63 22.52 -8.33 29.51
C TYR A 63 22.62 -9.85 29.34
N ILE A 64 22.14 -10.40 28.22
CA ILE A 64 22.28 -11.82 27.92
C ILE A 64 23.76 -12.19 27.72
N TRP A 65 24.53 -11.37 27.00
CA TRP A 65 25.94 -11.64 26.70
C TRP A 65 26.84 -11.56 27.92
N GLN A 66 26.62 -10.56 28.79
CA GLN A 66 27.32 -10.42 30.07
C GLN A 66 26.93 -11.53 31.08
N GLY A 67 25.98 -12.39 30.74
CA GLY A 67 25.49 -13.46 31.61
C GLY A 67 24.79 -12.91 32.85
N TRP A 68 24.11 -11.76 32.72
CA TRP A 68 23.42 -11.11 33.83
C TRP A 68 22.24 -11.95 34.30
N ALA A 69 22.53 -12.81 35.26
CA ALA A 69 21.55 -13.78 35.71
C ALA A 69 20.64 -13.17 36.79
N PRO A 70 19.31 -13.29 36.65
CA PRO A 70 18.37 -12.57 37.50
C PRO A 70 18.14 -13.31 38.83
N PHE A 71 19.16 -13.65 39.61
CA PHE A 71 19.00 -14.40 40.87
C PHE A 71 18.43 -13.58 42.05
N SER A 72 17.87 -12.40 41.77
CA SER A 72 17.23 -11.53 42.77
C SER A 72 15.92 -11.00 42.20
N GLY A 73 14.89 -10.84 43.03
CA GLY A 73 13.54 -10.43 42.60
C GLY A 73 13.52 -9.19 41.70
N ILE A 74 14.33 -8.17 42.04
CA ILE A 74 14.44 -6.94 41.23
C ILE A 74 14.92 -7.23 39.79
N LYS A 75 15.88 -8.13 39.62
CA LYS A 75 16.41 -8.47 38.30
C LYS A 75 15.37 -9.21 37.45
N TYR A 76 14.57 -10.09 38.05
CA TYR A 76 13.44 -10.72 37.36
C TYR A 76 12.43 -9.68 36.88
N VAL A 77 12.09 -8.71 37.74
CA VAL A 77 11.16 -7.61 37.38
C VAL A 77 11.72 -6.80 36.22
N VAL A 78 13.00 -6.41 36.27
CA VAL A 78 13.65 -5.68 35.18
C VAL A 78 13.64 -6.47 33.88
N SER A 79 14.01 -7.76 33.90
CA SER A 79 13.95 -8.62 32.71
C SER A 79 12.52 -8.73 32.17
N ALA A 80 11.52 -8.87 33.04
CA ALA A 80 10.12 -8.95 32.64
C ALA A 80 9.65 -7.66 31.98
N ILE A 81 10.02 -6.50 32.52
CA ILE A 81 9.70 -5.18 31.93
C ILE A 81 10.35 -5.05 30.54
N LEU A 82 11.62 -5.46 30.39
CA LEU A 82 12.31 -5.40 29.10
C LEU A 82 11.64 -6.31 28.06
N MET A 83 11.32 -7.57 28.44
CA MET A 83 10.61 -8.49 27.56
C MET A 83 9.22 -7.98 27.18
N ALA A 84 8.45 -7.45 28.15
CA ALA A 84 7.13 -6.87 27.89
C ALA A 84 7.23 -5.63 26.98
N SER A 85 8.24 -4.78 27.19
CA SER A 85 8.48 -3.60 26.35
C SER A 85 8.82 -4.01 24.92
N LEU A 86 9.68 -5.02 24.73
CA LEU A 86 9.97 -5.56 23.40
C LEU A 86 8.68 -5.99 22.68
N LEU A 87 7.82 -6.76 23.34
CA LEU A 87 6.54 -7.19 22.77
C LEU A 87 5.59 -6.01 22.49
N PHE A 88 5.52 -5.06 23.40
CA PHE A 88 4.73 -3.83 23.23
C PHE A 88 5.17 -3.07 21.98
N PHE A 89 6.46 -2.79 21.82
CA PHE A 89 6.97 -2.10 20.63
C PHE A 89 6.77 -2.94 19.36
N SER A 90 6.94 -4.27 19.42
CA SER A 90 6.67 -5.15 18.28
C SER A 90 5.22 -5.03 17.79
N TYR A 91 4.26 -5.01 18.72
CA TYR A 91 2.85 -4.86 18.38
C TYR A 91 2.58 -3.56 17.61
N TYR A 92 3.05 -2.41 18.14
CA TYR A 92 2.84 -1.12 17.47
C TYR A 92 3.58 -1.01 16.13
N LEU A 93 4.76 -1.63 16.00
CA LEU A 93 5.47 -1.69 14.71
C LEU A 93 4.68 -2.49 13.68
N VAL A 94 4.10 -3.63 14.05
CA VAL A 94 3.27 -4.43 13.12
C VAL A 94 1.97 -3.71 12.77
N ASP A 95 1.25 -3.23 13.77
CA ASP A 95 -0.05 -2.54 13.61
C ASP A 95 0.10 -1.25 12.81
N GLY A 96 1.17 -0.48 13.06
CA GLY A 96 1.49 0.74 12.34
C GLY A 96 2.05 0.53 10.92
N THR A 97 2.19 -0.72 10.45
CA THR A 97 2.72 -1.01 9.12
C THR A 97 1.61 -0.96 8.05
N PRO A 98 1.67 -0.05 7.06
CA PRO A 98 0.73 -0.07 5.93
C PRO A 98 0.89 -1.36 5.12
N THR A 99 -0.22 -1.99 4.72
CA THR A 99 -0.21 -3.19 3.87
C THR A 99 -0.62 -2.92 2.42
N ARG A 100 -1.45 -1.90 2.19
CA ARG A 100 -1.83 -1.46 0.84
C ARG A 100 -0.66 -0.75 0.13
N GLY A 101 -0.54 -0.94 -1.17
CA GLY A 101 0.57 -0.45 -2.00
C GLY A 101 1.62 -1.50 -2.35
N TRP A 102 1.87 -2.46 -1.45
CA TRP A 102 3.01 -3.40 -1.60
C TRP A 102 2.64 -4.85 -1.31
N LEU A 103 1.84 -5.11 -0.26
CA LEU A 103 1.32 -6.45 0.02
C LEU A 103 -0.02 -6.67 -0.70
N TYR A 104 -0.86 -5.64 -0.70
CA TYR A 104 -2.11 -5.58 -1.45
C TYR A 104 -2.10 -4.35 -2.34
N ASP A 105 -2.73 -4.44 -3.51
CA ASP A 105 -2.91 -3.26 -4.35
C ASP A 105 -3.78 -2.21 -3.62
N ASN A 106 -3.34 -0.96 -3.64
CA ASN A 106 -4.15 0.19 -3.29
C ASN A 106 -4.85 0.66 -4.56
N VAL A 107 -6.16 0.42 -4.68
CA VAL A 107 -6.92 0.76 -5.88
C VAL A 107 -7.86 1.91 -5.56
N ASP A 108 -7.70 3.01 -6.30
CA ASP A 108 -8.66 4.10 -6.35
C ASP A 108 -9.39 4.03 -7.69
N SER A 109 -10.71 4.00 -7.64
CA SER A 109 -11.56 3.84 -8.84
C SER A 109 -12.49 5.02 -9.02
N ASP A 110 -12.84 5.33 -10.27
CA ASP A 110 -13.98 6.19 -10.55
C ASP A 110 -15.32 5.44 -10.38
N PRO A 111 -16.46 6.17 -10.30
CA PRO A 111 -17.77 5.56 -10.19
C PRO A 111 -18.07 4.64 -11.38
N VAL A 112 -18.79 3.55 -11.15
CA VAL A 112 -19.20 2.62 -12.22
C VAL A 112 -20.18 3.32 -13.14
N ARG A 113 -19.92 3.26 -14.46
CA ARG A 113 -20.74 3.87 -15.51
C ARG A 113 -21.14 2.86 -16.57
N LEU A 114 -22.20 3.18 -17.29
CA LEU A 114 -22.66 2.41 -18.45
C LEU A 114 -22.19 3.08 -19.73
N THR A 115 -21.77 2.27 -20.70
CA THR A 115 -21.58 2.75 -22.07
C THR A 115 -22.94 3.18 -22.65
N SER A 116 -22.95 4.13 -23.58
CA SER A 116 -24.21 4.66 -24.14
C SER A 116 -25.00 3.63 -24.95
N ASP A 117 -24.33 2.59 -25.45
CA ASP A 117 -24.94 1.42 -26.10
C ASP A 117 -25.41 0.34 -25.09
N GLN A 118 -25.24 0.58 -23.78
CA GLN A 118 -25.61 -0.32 -22.68
C GLN A 118 -24.99 -1.72 -22.79
N LYS A 119 -23.82 -1.84 -23.42
CA LYS A 119 -23.13 -3.13 -23.58
C LYS A 119 -22.19 -3.44 -22.42
N TYR A 120 -21.55 -2.42 -21.86
CA TYR A 120 -20.55 -2.57 -20.81
C TYR A 120 -20.83 -1.65 -19.61
N GLU A 121 -20.63 -2.20 -18.43
CA GLU A 121 -20.27 -1.43 -17.23
C GLU A 121 -18.76 -1.16 -17.28
N TYR A 122 -18.35 0.05 -16.91
CA TYR A 122 -16.95 0.42 -16.92
C TYR A 122 -16.58 1.32 -15.74
N ARG A 123 -15.30 1.28 -15.39
CA ARG A 123 -14.64 2.24 -14.50
C ARG A 123 -13.14 2.27 -14.78
N ILE A 124 -12.49 3.35 -14.41
CA ILE A 124 -11.04 3.50 -14.43
C ILE A 124 -10.52 3.18 -13.02
N ASP A 125 -9.51 2.31 -12.95
CA ASP A 125 -8.81 1.99 -11.73
C ASP A 125 -7.37 2.57 -11.79
N LEU A 126 -7.00 3.36 -10.78
CA LEU A 126 -5.64 3.77 -10.48
C LEU A 126 -5.09 2.85 -9.41
N ILE A 127 -4.08 2.05 -9.76
CA ILE A 127 -3.50 1.05 -8.86
C ILE A 127 -2.15 1.53 -8.36
N ASN A 128 -1.94 1.43 -7.05
CA ASN A 128 -0.79 1.91 -6.29
C ASN A 128 -0.39 3.34 -6.69
N PRO A 129 -1.33 4.31 -6.62
CA PRO A 129 -1.05 5.68 -6.99
C PRO A 129 0.15 6.23 -6.19
N PHE A 130 0.96 7.04 -6.86
CA PHE A 130 2.21 7.65 -6.33
C PHE A 130 3.33 6.67 -5.94
N GLN A 131 3.26 5.42 -6.37
CA GLN A 131 4.32 4.43 -6.17
C GLN A 131 4.98 4.07 -7.50
N ARG A 132 6.21 3.56 -7.47
CA ARG A 132 6.95 3.17 -8.69
C ARG A 132 6.29 2.03 -9.46
N ASN A 133 5.49 1.20 -8.78
CA ASN A 133 4.67 0.14 -9.35
C ASN A 133 3.24 0.62 -9.70
N SER A 134 3.02 1.93 -9.84
CA SER A 134 1.72 2.47 -10.23
C SER A 134 1.34 2.03 -11.64
N ARG A 135 0.05 1.75 -11.84
CA ARG A 135 -0.50 1.43 -13.16
C ARG A 135 -1.97 1.85 -13.23
N GLU A 136 -2.42 2.21 -14.42
CA GLU A 136 -3.81 2.56 -14.69
C GLU A 136 -4.46 1.55 -15.63
N GLN A 137 -5.72 1.25 -15.39
CA GLN A 137 -6.49 0.32 -16.22
C GLN A 137 -7.93 0.78 -16.37
N LEU A 138 -8.51 0.48 -17.53
CA LEU A 138 -9.95 0.48 -17.74
C LEU A 138 -10.47 -0.90 -17.39
N HIS A 139 -11.32 -0.96 -16.37
CA HIS A 139 -12.09 -2.15 -16.03
C HIS A 139 -13.40 -2.13 -16.82
N LEU A 140 -13.69 -3.21 -17.52
CA LEU A 140 -14.90 -3.43 -18.30
C LEU A 140 -15.59 -4.68 -17.82
N LYS A 141 -16.91 -4.62 -17.72
CA LYS A 141 -17.76 -5.77 -17.45
C LYS A 141 -18.89 -5.82 -18.47
N ASN A 142 -18.95 -6.90 -19.23
CA ASN A 142 -20.04 -7.13 -20.17
C ASN A 142 -21.33 -7.42 -19.40
N ILE A 143 -22.39 -6.66 -19.68
CA ILE A 143 -23.64 -6.75 -18.94
C ILE A 143 -24.40 -8.04 -19.26
N SER A 144 -24.30 -8.54 -20.49
CA SER A 144 -25.04 -9.73 -20.92
C SER A 144 -24.36 -11.03 -20.51
N THR A 145 -23.02 -11.07 -20.52
CA THR A 145 -22.25 -12.29 -20.20
C THR A 145 -21.67 -12.29 -18.79
N GLY A 146 -21.55 -11.13 -18.15
CA GLY A 146 -20.84 -10.96 -16.87
C GLY A 146 -19.32 -11.07 -17.00
N GLU A 147 -18.78 -11.18 -18.21
CA GLU A 147 -17.33 -11.29 -18.45
C GLU A 147 -16.63 -9.96 -18.12
N GLU A 148 -15.55 -10.04 -17.34
CA GLU A 148 -14.74 -8.89 -16.94
C GLU A 148 -13.41 -8.85 -17.70
N LYS A 149 -12.97 -7.64 -18.05
CA LYS A 149 -11.70 -7.40 -18.75
C LYS A 149 -11.03 -6.14 -18.23
N ASN A 150 -9.71 -6.21 -18.04
CA ASN A 150 -8.88 -5.07 -17.67
C ASN A 150 -8.00 -4.71 -18.85
N ILE A 151 -8.05 -3.45 -19.28
CA ILE A 151 -7.26 -2.91 -20.39
C ILE A 151 -6.34 -1.84 -19.84
N ALA A 152 -5.03 -2.00 -20.01
CA ALA A 152 -4.05 -1.01 -19.54
C ALA A 152 -4.24 0.31 -20.29
N ILE A 153 -4.26 1.41 -19.55
CA ILE A 153 -4.36 2.79 -20.08
C ILE A 153 -3.30 3.65 -19.40
N SER A 154 -2.90 4.75 -20.04
CA SER A 154 -1.89 5.67 -19.48
C SER A 154 -2.46 7.07 -19.43
N ILE A 155 -3.23 7.35 -18.38
CA ILE A 155 -4.07 8.56 -18.27
C ILE A 155 -3.53 9.61 -17.31
N ARG A 156 -2.56 9.24 -16.48
CA ARG A 156 -2.12 10.09 -15.38
C ARG A 156 -1.00 11.01 -15.83
N LYS A 157 -1.09 12.28 -15.43
CA LYS A 157 -0.04 13.26 -15.64
C LYS A 157 1.11 13.02 -14.67
N GLU A 158 2.34 12.97 -15.19
CA GLU A 158 3.53 12.80 -14.35
C GLU A 158 3.63 13.95 -13.34
N ASN A 159 3.84 13.61 -12.07
CA ASN A 159 4.07 14.55 -10.96
C ASN A 159 2.88 15.40 -10.49
N GLU A 160 1.66 15.11 -10.93
CA GLU A 160 0.45 15.76 -10.39
C GLU A 160 -0.40 14.80 -9.54
N GLY A 161 -1.07 15.39 -8.54
CA GLY A 161 -2.10 14.70 -7.78
C GLY A 161 -3.35 14.53 -8.62
N TYR A 162 -4.08 13.44 -8.42
CA TYR A 162 -5.45 13.33 -8.93
C TYR A 162 -6.43 13.73 -7.83
N SER A 163 -7.63 14.11 -8.24
CA SER A 163 -8.75 14.26 -7.32
C SER A 163 -9.93 13.43 -7.80
N GLY A 164 -10.80 13.07 -6.87
CA GLY A 164 -12.14 12.55 -7.18
C GLY A 164 -13.19 13.62 -6.88
N GLY A 165 -14.40 13.43 -7.38
CA GLY A 165 -15.55 14.23 -6.99
C GLY A 165 -16.20 13.70 -5.70
N GLY A 166 -16.88 14.57 -4.97
CA GLY A 166 -17.66 14.18 -3.78
C GLY A 166 -19.04 13.58 -4.08
N SER A 167 -19.47 13.58 -5.35
CA SER A 167 -20.72 12.97 -5.83
C SER A 167 -20.47 11.66 -6.57
N GLU A 168 -21.50 10.96 -7.02
CA GLU A 168 -21.35 9.76 -7.88
C GLU A 168 -21.18 10.12 -9.37
N ASP A 169 -21.27 11.41 -9.73
CA ASP A 169 -21.37 11.86 -11.13
C ASP A 169 -20.00 12.17 -11.78
N TRP A 170 -18.92 12.18 -11.00
CA TRP A 170 -17.59 12.44 -11.55
C TRP A 170 -17.04 11.23 -12.32
N ALA A 171 -16.04 11.48 -13.16
CA ALA A 171 -15.28 10.44 -13.83
C ALA A 171 -13.90 10.97 -14.21
N TRP A 172 -12.93 10.08 -14.30
CA TRP A 172 -11.62 10.41 -14.87
C TRP A 172 -11.64 10.35 -16.40
N GLY A 173 -12.55 9.57 -16.97
CA GLY A 173 -12.76 9.51 -18.41
C GLY A 173 -14.16 9.03 -18.79
N ILE A 174 -14.54 9.32 -20.04
CA ILE A 174 -15.82 8.92 -20.61
C ILE A 174 -15.56 7.98 -21.78
N LEU A 175 -16.18 6.80 -21.72
CA LEU A 175 -16.12 5.80 -22.77
C LEU A 175 -17.34 5.93 -23.71
N LYS A 176 -17.09 6.10 -25.01
CA LYS A 176 -18.13 6.22 -26.05
C LYS A 176 -17.96 5.17 -27.13
N PRO A 177 -19.04 4.54 -27.63
CA PRO A 177 -18.96 3.60 -28.74
C PRO A 177 -18.52 4.30 -30.02
N THR A 178 -17.78 3.58 -30.86
CA THR A 178 -17.44 4.01 -32.22
C THR A 178 -18.39 3.38 -33.24
N ASN A 179 -18.15 3.65 -34.53
CA ASN A 179 -18.86 2.98 -35.62
C ASN A 179 -18.40 1.53 -35.85
N VAL A 180 -17.31 1.11 -35.20
CA VAL A 180 -16.76 -0.25 -35.30
C VAL A 180 -17.20 -1.05 -34.07
N PRO A 181 -17.78 -2.25 -34.25
CA PRO A 181 -18.15 -3.11 -33.12
C PRO A 181 -16.96 -3.40 -32.19
N ASN A 182 -17.21 -3.44 -30.88
CA ASN A 182 -16.20 -3.70 -29.85
C ASN A 182 -15.07 -2.65 -29.76
N GLN A 183 -15.19 -1.52 -30.48
CA GLN A 183 -14.26 -0.40 -30.38
C GLN A 183 -14.92 0.81 -29.74
N TYR A 184 -14.22 1.39 -28.78
CA TYR A 184 -14.69 2.53 -28.00
C TYR A 184 -13.63 3.63 -27.97
N GLU A 185 -14.07 4.87 -27.88
CA GLU A 185 -13.22 6.02 -27.62
C GLU A 185 -13.30 6.37 -26.13
N LEU A 186 -12.18 6.28 -25.43
CA LEU A 186 -12.04 6.73 -24.05
C LEU A 186 -11.41 8.12 -24.05
N SER A 187 -12.15 9.14 -23.63
CA SER A 187 -11.62 10.50 -23.46
C SER A 187 -11.41 10.81 -21.98
N THR A 188 -10.18 11.16 -21.58
CA THR A 188 -9.91 11.65 -20.21
C THR A 188 -10.33 13.11 -20.09
N LEU A 189 -10.76 13.52 -18.89
CA LEU A 189 -11.30 14.87 -18.63
C LEU A 189 -10.25 15.75 -17.94
N ASP A 190 -10.08 17.00 -18.41
CA ASP A 190 -9.15 17.99 -17.85
C ASP A 190 -9.86 19.22 -17.24
N GLU A 191 -9.07 20.16 -16.72
CA GLU A 191 -9.52 21.42 -16.11
C GLU A 191 -10.42 22.26 -17.04
N HIS A 192 -10.32 22.09 -18.37
CA HIS A 192 -11.10 22.82 -19.36
C HIS A 192 -12.41 22.13 -19.75
N ASN A 193 -12.59 20.85 -19.41
CA ASN A 193 -13.77 20.04 -19.72
C ASN A 193 -14.49 19.52 -18.44
N ASN A 194 -14.71 20.39 -17.46
CA ASN A 194 -15.43 20.11 -16.20
C ASN A 194 -14.74 19.13 -15.22
N GLY A 195 -13.43 18.92 -15.28
CA GLY A 195 -12.74 18.02 -14.35
C GLY A 195 -11.51 18.62 -13.67
N ARG A 196 -11.61 19.00 -12.39
CA ARG A 196 -10.42 19.29 -11.54
C ARG A 196 -9.74 18.00 -11.07
N TYR A 197 -9.64 16.97 -11.91
CA TYR A 197 -9.29 15.62 -11.47
C TYR A 197 -7.83 15.23 -11.71
N GLY A 198 -7.02 16.12 -12.30
CA GLY A 198 -5.57 15.92 -12.47
C GLY A 198 -5.19 14.84 -13.49
N MET A 199 -6.05 14.59 -14.47
CA MET A 199 -5.78 13.65 -15.58
C MET A 199 -5.13 14.37 -16.75
N ASP A 200 -4.26 13.66 -17.47
CA ASP A 200 -3.68 14.16 -18.72
C ASP A 200 -4.75 14.05 -19.83
N PRO A 201 -5.19 15.17 -20.46
CA PRO A 201 -6.19 15.12 -21.53
C PRO A 201 -5.68 14.29 -22.71
N ARG A 202 -6.29 13.13 -22.90
CA ARG A 202 -5.93 12.13 -23.90
C ARG A 202 -7.19 11.44 -24.40
N VAL A 203 -7.11 10.96 -25.63
CA VAL A 203 -8.14 10.14 -26.24
C VAL A 203 -7.53 8.81 -26.62
N PHE A 204 -8.12 7.71 -26.15
CA PHE A 204 -7.69 6.36 -26.46
C PHE A 204 -8.73 5.68 -27.34
N LEU A 205 -8.26 4.96 -28.37
CA LEU A 205 -9.03 3.92 -29.02
C LEU A 205 -8.87 2.64 -28.22
N ILE A 206 -9.97 2.15 -27.65
CA ILE A 206 -10.06 0.91 -26.90
C ILE A 206 -10.60 -0.17 -27.82
N ASP A 207 -9.80 -1.21 -28.06
CA ASP A 207 -10.25 -2.43 -28.71
C ASP A 207 -10.54 -3.47 -27.62
N VAL A 208 -11.83 -3.71 -27.37
CA VAL A 208 -12.28 -4.59 -26.28
C VAL A 208 -11.96 -6.05 -26.59
N GLU A 209 -11.95 -6.46 -27.86
CA GLU A 209 -11.68 -7.84 -28.25
C GLU A 209 -10.19 -8.15 -28.13
N ALA A 210 -9.34 -7.29 -28.70
CA ALA A 210 -7.89 -7.39 -28.57
C ALA A 210 -7.40 -7.10 -27.13
N GLY A 211 -8.18 -6.36 -26.34
CA GLY A 211 -7.79 -5.95 -24.98
C GLY A 211 -6.68 -4.89 -24.97
N THR A 212 -6.70 -3.99 -25.94
CA THR A 212 -5.64 -3.00 -26.16
C THR A 212 -6.19 -1.58 -26.14
N ALA A 213 -5.33 -0.63 -25.78
CA ALA A 213 -5.61 0.79 -25.86
C ALA A 213 -4.53 1.47 -26.70
N GLN A 214 -4.94 2.28 -27.68
CA GLN A 214 -4.04 3.09 -28.50
C GLN A 214 -4.34 4.56 -28.28
N ILE A 215 -3.32 5.37 -27.99
CA ILE A 215 -3.46 6.82 -27.88
C ILE A 215 -3.74 7.40 -29.27
N LEU A 216 -4.84 8.13 -29.40
CA LEU A 216 -5.22 8.88 -30.60
C LEU A 216 -4.77 10.34 -30.51
N LYS A 217 -4.93 10.95 -29.32
CA LYS A 217 -4.61 12.35 -29.04
C LYS A 217 -4.12 12.49 -27.61
#